data_AF-A0A7V1XX21-F1
#
_entry.id   AF-A0A7V1XX21-F1
#
_cell.length_a   1.000
_cell.length_b   1.000
_cell.length_c   1.000
_cell.angle_alpha   90.00
_cell.angle_beta   90.00
_cell.angle_gamma   90.00
#
_symmetry.space_group_name_H-M   'P 1'
#
loop_
_entity.id
_entity.type
_entity.pdbx_description
1 polymer ?
#
loop_
_entity_poly.entity_id
_entity_poly.type
_entity_poly.pdbx_seq_one_letter_code
_entity_poly.pdbx_strand_id
1 'polypeptide(L)'
;MQFLQCLPVVLLLSVVASGIQNNPQTKLSRESCDLRAPQWLEIDVRWIACPAEVETYRSLRNDYEREFFQTQFWRRRDPTPSTHVNEFVSEHYRRIAFANQHFSGTGLGALTDRGRIYILHGPPDSIQAYEDGEEWGFVNLRGVGRNVRLRFKGPEKKIAEGSEHLDAFLRDPCSNGTLDLLGGTEPPISGKDLNALLQSMPKVRLGSLRTNPLGLRVEVDQVPVTPENTHVRIRMLLDRPAQPQTTPTRLRYLMKVWALTGRVVQISEGETAGPLSGSADFPLRPGRYRLEVAVEDTSTGVQSVLAQGLHVLPFADDK
;
A
#
# COMPACT_ATOMS: atom_id res chain seq x y z
N MET A 1 7.76 -48.47 -71.34
CA MET A 1 8.93 -47.56 -71.29
C MET A 1 9.46 -47.56 -69.88
N GLN A 2 10.78 -47.51 -69.79
CA GLN A 2 11.63 -48.00 -68.71
C GLN A 2 12.22 -46.81 -67.95
N PHE A 3 12.56 -47.03 -66.67
CA PHE A 3 13.63 -46.40 -65.87
C PHE A 3 13.29 -45.51 -64.66
N LEU A 4 13.81 -46.02 -63.54
CA LEU A 4 14.24 -45.40 -62.28
C LEU A 4 15.17 -44.20 -62.45
N GLN A 5 15.35 -43.45 -61.33
CA GLN A 5 16.52 -42.68 -60.81
C GLN A 5 16.05 -41.30 -60.30
N CYS A 6 16.55 -40.63 -59.25
CA CYS A 6 17.55 -40.85 -58.20
C CYS A 6 17.32 -39.74 -57.13
N LEU A 7 17.68 -39.99 -55.86
CA LEU A 7 17.91 -38.98 -54.79
C LEU A 7 19.35 -38.43 -54.91
N PRO A 8 19.70 -37.21 -54.43
CA PRO A 8 20.16 -37.05 -53.03
C PRO A 8 19.99 -35.67 -52.33
N VAL A 9 19.89 -35.76 -50.99
CA VAL A 9 20.47 -34.95 -49.88
C VAL A 9 21.12 -33.58 -50.17
N VAL A 10 20.65 -32.53 -49.44
CA VAL A 10 21.50 -31.46 -48.86
C VAL A 10 20.97 -31.06 -47.47
N LEU A 11 21.89 -31.09 -46.50
CA LEU A 11 21.79 -30.68 -45.10
C LEU A 11 21.91 -29.15 -44.97
N LEU A 12 21.12 -28.50 -44.11
CA LEU A 12 21.43 -27.15 -43.60
C LEU A 12 21.02 -27.00 -42.12
N LEU A 13 22.04 -26.89 -41.26
CA LEU A 13 21.99 -26.46 -39.88
C LEU A 13 21.57 -24.98 -39.79
N SER A 14 20.68 -24.61 -38.87
CA SER A 14 20.80 -23.34 -38.12
C SER A 14 19.88 -23.26 -36.89
N VAL A 15 20.55 -23.13 -35.74
CA VAL A 15 20.27 -22.25 -34.59
C VAL A 15 18.93 -22.43 -33.85
N VAL A 16 19.04 -23.08 -32.69
CA VAL A 16 18.12 -22.94 -31.56
C VAL A 16 18.35 -21.55 -30.95
N ALA A 17 17.53 -20.58 -31.30
CA ALA A 17 17.44 -19.31 -30.57
C ALA A 17 16.39 -19.47 -29.46
N SER A 18 16.87 -19.52 -28.22
CA SER A 18 16.05 -19.47 -27.01
C SER A 18 15.18 -18.20 -27.03
N GLY A 19 13.91 -18.36 -27.39
CA GLY A 19 12.91 -17.32 -27.25
C GLY A 19 12.64 -17.05 -25.77
N ILE A 20 13.06 -15.88 -25.29
CA ILE A 20 12.55 -15.27 -24.07
C ILE A 20 11.04 -15.10 -24.27
N GLN A 21 10.24 -15.97 -23.66
CA GLN A 21 8.79 -15.79 -23.57
C GLN A 21 8.52 -14.58 -22.67
N ASN A 22 8.31 -13.42 -23.28
CA ASN A 22 7.74 -12.26 -22.61
C ASN A 22 6.30 -12.58 -22.21
N ASN A 23 6.12 -13.12 -21.00
CA ASN A 23 4.80 -13.41 -20.44
C ASN A 23 4.07 -12.07 -20.13
N PRO A 24 2.92 -11.79 -20.78
CA PRO A 24 2.17 -10.54 -20.60
C PRO A 24 1.64 -10.34 -19.17
N GLN A 25 1.47 -11.41 -18.38
CA GLN A 25 1.02 -11.30 -16.98
C GLN A 25 2.06 -10.66 -16.05
N THR A 26 3.35 -10.89 -16.31
CA THR A 26 4.46 -10.27 -15.56
C THR A 26 4.60 -8.78 -15.81
N LYS A 27 4.11 -8.29 -16.95
CA LYS A 27 4.15 -6.87 -17.32
C LYS A 27 2.99 -6.09 -16.67
N LEU A 28 1.78 -6.66 -16.71
CA LEU A 28 0.58 -6.09 -16.06
C LEU A 28 0.73 -5.97 -14.52
N SER A 29 1.35 -6.96 -13.87
CA SER A 29 1.59 -6.95 -12.42
C SER A 29 2.55 -5.82 -11.99
N ARG A 30 3.65 -5.63 -12.73
CA ARG A 30 4.63 -4.57 -12.46
C ARG A 30 4.04 -3.18 -12.75
N GLU A 31 3.32 -3.02 -13.85
CA GLU A 31 2.62 -1.76 -14.16
C GLU A 31 1.54 -1.44 -13.11
N SER A 32 0.81 -2.43 -12.55
CA SER A 32 -0.21 -2.16 -11.51
C SER A 32 0.35 -1.60 -10.19
N CYS A 33 1.62 -1.88 -9.87
CA CYS A 33 2.29 -1.31 -8.70
C CYS A 33 2.86 0.08 -9.00
N ASP A 34 3.38 0.24 -10.21
CA ASP A 34 3.95 1.51 -10.66
C ASP A 34 2.89 2.58 -10.94
N LEU A 35 1.64 2.18 -11.25
CA LEU A 35 0.51 3.09 -11.47
C LEU A 35 -0.14 3.63 -10.17
N ARG A 36 0.00 2.94 -9.02
CA ARG A 36 -0.61 3.35 -7.75
C ARG A 36 0.17 4.41 -6.99
N ALA A 37 1.50 4.40 -7.12
CA ALA A 37 2.38 5.37 -6.47
C ALA A 37 2.23 6.82 -6.98
N PRO A 38 2.17 7.09 -8.31
CA PRO A 38 1.90 8.44 -8.80
C PRO A 38 0.49 8.90 -8.41
N GLN A 39 -0.50 8.00 -8.44
CA GLN A 39 -1.88 8.34 -8.06
C GLN A 39 -2.00 8.84 -6.61
N TRP A 40 -1.33 8.18 -5.66
CA TRP A 40 -1.38 8.62 -4.25
C TRP A 40 -0.81 10.04 -4.06
N LEU A 41 0.37 10.34 -4.63
CA LEU A 41 0.95 11.69 -4.54
C LEU A 41 0.15 12.73 -5.33
N GLU A 42 -0.37 12.37 -6.50
CA GLU A 42 -0.98 13.31 -7.44
C GLU A 42 -2.44 13.61 -7.14
N ILE A 43 -3.12 12.72 -6.41
CA ILE A 43 -4.55 12.81 -6.09
C ILE A 43 -4.75 12.86 -4.58
N ASP A 44 -4.36 11.82 -3.86
CA ASP A 44 -4.71 11.67 -2.44
C ASP A 44 -4.06 12.75 -1.58
N VAL A 45 -2.76 12.97 -1.72
CA VAL A 45 -2.01 13.88 -0.83
C VAL A 45 -1.51 15.14 -1.52
N ARG A 46 -1.93 15.38 -2.77
CA ARG A 46 -1.46 16.48 -3.63
C ARG A 46 -1.38 17.83 -2.92
N TRP A 47 -2.39 18.14 -2.12
CA TRP A 47 -2.54 19.46 -1.48
C TRP A 47 -1.90 19.55 -0.09
N ILE A 48 -1.55 18.42 0.51
CA ILE A 48 -1.09 18.33 1.91
C ILE A 48 0.34 17.77 2.04
N ALA A 49 0.91 17.25 0.96
CA ALA A 49 2.29 16.75 0.92
C ALA A 49 3.28 17.90 0.71
N CYS A 50 4.34 17.92 1.52
CA CYS A 50 5.40 18.91 1.40
C CYS A 50 6.26 18.68 0.16
N PRO A 51 6.91 19.71 -0.39
CA PRO A 51 7.90 19.53 -1.46
C PRO A 51 8.99 18.49 -1.12
N ALA A 52 9.52 18.53 0.11
CA ALA A 52 10.52 17.57 0.59
C ALA A 52 9.98 16.14 0.74
N GLU A 53 8.71 16.00 1.13
CA GLU A 53 8.01 14.70 1.24
C GLU A 53 7.77 14.12 -0.16
N VAL A 54 7.36 14.94 -1.11
CA VAL A 54 7.17 14.57 -2.52
C VAL A 54 8.49 14.09 -3.14
N GLU A 55 9.58 14.82 -2.93
CA GLU A 55 10.92 14.42 -3.40
C GLU A 55 11.36 13.10 -2.76
N THR A 56 11.19 12.98 -1.44
CA THR A 56 11.52 11.75 -0.71
C THR A 56 10.73 10.57 -1.26
N TYR A 57 9.42 10.68 -1.40
CA TYR A 57 8.56 9.59 -1.88
C TYR A 57 8.88 9.20 -3.33
N ARG A 58 9.16 10.17 -4.22
CA ARG A 58 9.57 9.91 -5.60
C ARG A 58 10.91 9.18 -5.69
N SER A 59 11.80 9.38 -4.72
CA SER A 59 13.09 8.69 -4.66
C SER A 59 12.98 7.21 -4.26
N LEU A 60 11.84 6.80 -3.67
CA LEU A 60 11.63 5.44 -3.17
C LEU A 60 11.43 4.46 -4.33
N ARG A 61 12.24 3.39 -4.30
CA ARG A 61 12.29 2.38 -5.37
C ARG A 61 11.50 1.13 -5.06
N ASN A 62 11.24 0.88 -3.77
CA ASN A 62 10.56 -0.32 -3.30
C ASN A 62 9.18 0.03 -2.75
N ASP A 63 8.19 -0.81 -3.05
CA ASP A 63 6.83 -0.72 -2.53
C ASP A 63 6.81 -0.67 -0.99
N TYR A 64 7.69 -1.45 -0.34
CA TYR A 64 7.81 -1.44 1.13
C TYR A 64 8.16 -0.05 1.68
N GLU A 65 9.12 0.63 1.06
CA GLU A 65 9.52 1.97 1.49
C GLU A 65 8.39 2.97 1.24
N ARG A 66 7.69 2.84 0.12
CA ARG A 66 6.53 3.69 -0.22
C ARG A 66 5.39 3.52 0.78
N GLU A 67 5.01 2.29 1.10
CA GLU A 67 3.94 1.99 2.08
C GLU A 67 4.33 2.42 3.50
N PHE A 68 5.58 2.19 3.89
CA PHE A 68 6.10 2.67 5.17
C PHE A 68 6.07 4.20 5.24
N PHE A 69 6.48 4.88 4.16
CA PHE A 69 6.37 6.33 4.05
C PHE A 69 4.93 6.81 4.18
N GLN A 70 3.97 6.22 3.46
CA GLN A 70 2.55 6.60 3.56
C GLN A 70 2.03 6.42 5.00
N THR A 71 2.43 5.33 5.67
CA THR A 71 2.04 5.08 7.05
C THR A 71 2.58 6.17 7.99
N GLN A 72 3.86 6.52 7.86
CA GLN A 72 4.45 7.59 8.68
C GLN A 72 3.89 8.97 8.33
N PHE A 73 3.62 9.23 7.05
CA PHE A 73 3.01 10.47 6.56
C PHE A 73 1.69 10.77 7.26
N TRP A 74 0.82 9.76 7.36
CA TRP A 74 -0.47 9.89 8.03
C TRP A 74 -0.34 9.91 9.55
N ARG A 75 0.52 9.05 10.13
CA ARG A 75 0.77 9.01 11.58
C ARG A 75 1.20 10.37 12.14
N ARG A 76 2.01 11.12 11.39
CA ARG A 76 2.49 12.45 11.81
C ARG A 76 1.42 13.54 11.76
N ARG A 77 0.35 13.30 11.01
CA ARG A 77 -0.83 14.17 10.87
C ARG A 77 -2.02 13.68 11.70
N ASP A 78 -1.77 12.78 12.65
CA ASP A 78 -2.78 12.29 13.57
C ASP A 78 -2.95 13.27 14.75
N PRO A 79 -4.08 13.98 14.86
CA PRO A 79 -4.31 14.91 15.97
C PRO A 79 -4.53 14.17 17.30
N THR A 80 -4.92 12.89 17.26
CA THR A 80 -5.34 12.10 18.43
C THR A 80 -4.70 10.72 18.38
N PRO A 81 -3.36 10.62 18.47
CA PRO A 81 -2.63 9.35 18.32
C PRO A 81 -2.91 8.32 19.44
N SER A 82 -3.68 8.69 20.47
CA SER A 82 -4.18 7.78 21.50
C SER A 82 -5.42 6.98 21.06
N THR A 83 -6.08 7.36 19.96
CA THR A 83 -7.21 6.63 19.39
C THR A 83 -6.70 5.59 18.39
N HIS A 84 -7.54 4.61 18.06
CA HIS A 84 -7.18 3.54 17.14
C HIS A 84 -7.34 3.95 15.66
N VAL A 85 -7.93 5.11 15.40
CA VAL A 85 -8.31 5.58 14.07
C VAL A 85 -7.80 6.98 13.91
N ASN A 86 -7.03 7.23 12.86
CA ASN A 86 -6.60 8.59 12.53
C ASN A 86 -7.80 9.38 11.97
N GLU A 87 -8.30 10.33 12.75
CA GLU A 87 -9.47 11.13 12.42
C GLU A 87 -9.18 12.07 11.24
N PHE A 88 -7.94 12.57 11.12
CA PHE A 88 -7.53 13.42 10.00
C PHE A 88 -7.57 12.67 8.68
N VAL A 89 -7.06 11.44 8.63
CA VAL A 89 -7.12 10.57 7.44
C VAL A 89 -8.58 10.37 7.01
N SER A 90 -9.44 10.04 7.97
CA SER A 90 -10.85 9.76 7.72
C SER A 90 -11.57 10.99 7.15
N GLU A 91 -11.37 12.14 7.77
CA GLU A 91 -11.95 13.42 7.32
C GLU A 91 -11.39 13.86 5.97
N HIS A 92 -10.09 13.67 5.73
CA HIS A 92 -9.43 14.01 4.48
C HIS A 92 -10.01 13.21 3.30
N TYR A 93 -10.10 11.89 3.43
CA TYR A 93 -10.71 11.04 2.39
C TYR A 93 -12.21 11.32 2.22
N ARG A 94 -12.93 11.67 3.29
CA ARG A 94 -14.33 12.14 3.20
C ARG A 94 -14.44 13.42 2.35
N ARG A 95 -13.52 14.37 2.53
CA ARG A 95 -13.50 15.62 1.74
C ARG A 95 -13.10 15.40 0.30
N ILE A 96 -12.19 14.47 0.01
CA ILE A 96 -11.87 14.05 -1.37
C ILE A 96 -13.12 13.47 -2.05
N ALA A 97 -13.82 12.56 -1.38
CA ALA A 97 -15.04 11.95 -1.92
C ALA A 97 -16.11 13.01 -2.21
N PHE A 98 -16.32 13.93 -1.27
CA PHE A 98 -17.24 15.05 -1.46
C PHE A 98 -16.80 15.94 -2.64
N ALA A 99 -15.52 16.31 -2.72
CA ALA A 99 -15.02 17.15 -3.80
C ALA A 99 -15.22 16.47 -5.16
N ASN A 100 -14.94 15.18 -5.27
CA ASN A 100 -15.19 14.41 -6.48
C ASN A 100 -16.68 14.29 -6.82
N GLN A 101 -17.57 14.30 -5.83
CA GLN A 101 -19.01 14.27 -6.09
C GLN A 101 -19.57 15.64 -6.52
N HIS A 102 -19.08 16.73 -5.92
CA HIS A 102 -19.72 18.05 -6.03
C HIS A 102 -18.98 19.04 -6.94
N PHE A 103 -17.68 18.85 -7.15
CA PHE A 103 -16.83 19.80 -7.90
C PHE A 103 -16.21 19.19 -9.15
N SER A 104 -16.57 17.96 -9.50
CA SER A 104 -16.11 17.35 -10.74
C SER A 104 -16.65 18.10 -11.96
N GLY A 105 -15.79 18.24 -12.96
CA GLY A 105 -16.09 18.83 -14.26
C GLY A 105 -15.49 17.96 -15.35
N THR A 106 -14.53 18.50 -16.08
CA THR A 106 -13.72 17.75 -17.06
C THR A 106 -12.70 16.78 -16.42
N GLY A 107 -12.45 16.92 -15.11
CA GLY A 107 -11.57 16.04 -14.33
C GLY A 107 -12.07 15.81 -12.91
N LEU A 108 -11.25 15.14 -12.09
CA LEU A 108 -11.56 14.84 -10.70
C LEU A 108 -11.80 16.13 -9.91
N GLY A 109 -12.94 16.22 -9.22
CA GLY A 109 -13.28 17.38 -8.40
C GLY A 109 -12.24 17.71 -7.34
N ALA A 110 -11.56 16.70 -6.78
CA ALA A 110 -10.44 16.88 -5.85
C ALA A 110 -9.25 17.66 -6.44
N LEU A 111 -9.10 17.70 -7.77
CA LEU A 111 -8.03 18.44 -8.46
C LEU A 111 -8.42 19.88 -8.83
N THR A 112 -9.69 20.25 -8.65
CA THR A 112 -10.18 21.62 -8.94
C THR A 112 -9.82 22.58 -7.81
N ASP A 113 -9.86 23.89 -8.08
CA ASP A 113 -9.61 24.90 -7.05
C ASP A 113 -10.64 24.82 -5.91
N ARG A 114 -11.91 24.56 -6.21
CA ARG A 114 -12.96 24.34 -5.20
C ARG A 114 -12.70 23.09 -4.37
N GLY A 115 -12.34 21.99 -5.02
CA GLY A 115 -11.96 20.76 -4.33
C GLY A 115 -10.75 20.94 -3.44
N ARG A 116 -9.73 21.66 -3.91
CA ARG A 116 -8.55 22.02 -3.14
C ARG A 116 -8.91 22.78 -1.87
N ILE A 117 -9.68 23.87 -1.98
CA ILE A 117 -10.10 24.67 -0.82
C ILE A 117 -10.94 23.82 0.14
N TYR A 118 -11.87 23.03 -0.39
CA TYR A 118 -12.73 22.16 0.42
C TYR A 118 -11.95 21.06 1.16
N ILE A 119 -10.95 20.43 0.52
CA ILE A 119 -10.10 19.41 1.14
C ILE A 119 -9.30 20.02 2.29
N LEU A 120 -8.66 21.17 2.06
CA LEU A 120 -7.81 21.82 3.05
C LEU A 120 -8.61 22.41 4.22
N HIS A 121 -9.70 23.12 3.93
CA HIS A 121 -10.38 23.95 4.93
C HIS A 121 -11.78 23.46 5.31
N GLY A 122 -12.34 22.51 4.57
CA GLY A 122 -13.70 22.03 4.78
C GLY A 122 -14.75 22.93 4.14
N PRO A 123 -16.02 22.80 4.55
CA PRO A 123 -17.11 23.57 3.97
C PRO A 123 -16.99 25.06 4.29
N PRO A 124 -17.38 25.96 3.36
CA PRO A 124 -17.49 27.38 3.63
C PRO A 124 -18.68 27.70 4.55
N ASP A 125 -18.59 28.81 5.27
CA ASP A 125 -19.68 29.30 6.15
C ASP A 125 -20.84 29.91 5.35
N SER A 126 -20.55 30.41 4.15
CA SER A 126 -21.56 30.95 3.23
C SER A 126 -21.15 30.73 1.78
N ILE A 127 -22.15 30.50 0.92
CA ILE A 127 -21.97 30.41 -0.52
C ILE A 127 -22.96 31.37 -1.18
N GLN A 128 -22.46 32.28 -2.01
CA GLN A 128 -23.27 33.19 -2.80
C GLN A 128 -23.08 32.88 -4.29
N ALA A 129 -24.15 32.49 -4.97
CA ALA A 129 -24.12 32.22 -6.41
C ALA A 129 -24.28 33.53 -7.21
N TYR A 130 -23.53 33.62 -8.30
CA TYR A 130 -23.61 34.71 -9.29
C TYR A 130 -23.79 34.11 -10.69
N GLU A 131 -24.19 34.93 -11.66
CA GLU A 131 -24.32 34.49 -13.06
C GLU A 131 -23.00 33.95 -13.62
N ASP A 132 -21.86 34.54 -13.21
CA ASP A 132 -20.53 34.21 -13.71
C ASP A 132 -19.71 33.27 -12.80
N GLY A 133 -20.27 32.86 -11.66
CA GLY A 133 -19.44 32.34 -10.58
C GLY A 133 -20.14 32.01 -9.27
N GLU A 134 -19.34 31.81 -8.24
CA GLU A 134 -19.80 31.71 -6.86
C GLU A 134 -18.73 32.31 -5.94
N GLU A 135 -19.16 32.88 -4.81
CA GLU A 135 -18.28 33.36 -3.76
C GLU A 135 -18.47 32.50 -2.52
N TRP A 136 -17.36 32.01 -1.97
CA TRP A 136 -17.34 31.28 -0.72
C TRP A 136 -16.82 32.22 0.38
N GLY A 137 -17.59 32.38 1.44
CA GLY A 137 -17.22 33.16 2.61
C GLY A 137 -16.83 32.27 3.78
N PHE A 138 -15.69 32.58 4.40
CA PHE A 138 -15.19 31.96 5.61
C PHE A 138 -15.04 33.01 6.71
N VAL A 139 -15.75 32.83 7.82
CA VAL A 139 -15.64 33.68 9.01
C VAL A 139 -14.23 33.61 9.57
N ASN A 140 -13.67 32.40 9.61
CA ASN A 140 -12.28 32.17 9.99
C ASN A 140 -11.68 31.06 9.14
N LEU A 141 -10.82 31.46 8.20
CA LEU A 141 -10.04 30.53 7.41
C LEU A 141 -8.69 30.33 8.10
N ARG A 142 -8.55 29.18 8.75
CA ARG A 142 -7.37 28.82 9.54
C ARG A 142 -6.09 28.97 8.71
N GLY A 143 -5.10 29.70 9.22
CA GLY A 143 -3.83 29.96 8.52
C GLY A 143 -3.84 31.12 7.52
N VAL A 144 -5.03 31.68 7.25
CA VAL A 144 -5.22 32.75 6.27
C VAL A 144 -5.70 34.02 6.93
N GLY A 145 -6.79 33.96 7.70
CA GLY A 145 -7.34 35.14 8.38
C GLY A 145 -8.85 35.05 8.64
N ARG A 146 -9.42 36.17 9.07
CA ARG A 146 -10.87 36.31 9.31
C ARG A 146 -11.57 36.91 8.12
N ASN A 147 -12.83 36.55 7.91
CA ASN A 147 -13.71 37.09 6.85
C ASN A 147 -13.10 36.97 5.45
N VAL A 148 -12.53 35.81 5.14
CA VAL A 148 -11.95 35.53 3.83
C VAL A 148 -13.07 35.23 2.84
N ARG A 149 -13.04 35.89 1.69
CA ARG A 149 -13.96 35.66 0.58
C ARG A 149 -13.18 35.18 -0.63
N LEU A 150 -13.59 34.05 -1.19
CA LEU A 150 -12.96 33.45 -2.35
C LEU A 150 -13.97 33.43 -3.49
N ARG A 151 -13.66 34.09 -4.60
CA ARG A 151 -14.54 34.12 -5.76
C ARG A 151 -14.06 33.15 -6.83
N PHE A 152 -14.94 32.27 -7.25
CA PHE A 152 -14.72 31.28 -8.30
C PHE A 152 -15.49 31.69 -9.56
N LYS A 153 -14.80 31.83 -10.70
CA LYS A 153 -15.39 32.27 -11.97
C LYS A 153 -15.22 31.25 -13.09
N GLY A 154 -16.09 31.37 -14.10
CA GLY A 154 -16.03 30.58 -15.32
C GLY A 154 -16.55 29.15 -15.17
N PRO A 155 -16.55 28.36 -16.26
CA PRO A 155 -17.14 27.02 -16.29
C PRO A 155 -16.39 26.02 -15.39
N GLU A 156 -15.07 26.20 -15.22
CA GLU A 156 -14.24 25.37 -14.33
C GLU A 156 -14.21 25.90 -12.89
N LYS A 157 -14.88 27.04 -12.61
CA LYS A 157 -14.94 27.68 -11.29
C LYS A 157 -13.54 27.83 -10.69
N LYS A 158 -12.64 28.45 -11.44
CA LYS A 158 -11.28 28.77 -10.98
C LYS A 158 -11.29 29.94 -10.01
N ILE A 159 -10.38 29.95 -9.05
CA ILE A 159 -10.22 31.09 -8.15
C ILE A 159 -9.80 32.31 -8.99
N ALA A 160 -10.60 33.38 -8.89
CA ALA A 160 -10.39 34.61 -9.63
C ALA A 160 -10.01 35.79 -8.73
N GLU A 161 -10.55 35.86 -7.51
CA GLU A 161 -10.33 36.94 -6.55
C GLU A 161 -10.22 36.36 -5.13
N GLY A 162 -9.42 37.00 -4.26
CA GLY A 162 -9.19 36.56 -2.87
C GLY A 162 -8.05 35.55 -2.71
N SER A 163 -7.33 35.22 -3.80
CA SER A 163 -6.16 34.34 -3.75
C SER A 163 -4.93 34.98 -3.11
N GLU A 164 -4.86 36.31 -3.05
CA GLU A 164 -3.77 37.04 -2.42
C GLU A 164 -3.57 36.67 -0.95
N HIS A 165 -4.66 36.31 -0.25
CA HIS A 165 -4.61 35.83 1.12
C HIS A 165 -4.19 34.35 1.20
N LEU A 166 -4.44 33.59 0.14
CA LEU A 166 -4.14 32.17 0.04
C LEU A 166 -2.71 31.88 -0.46
N ASP A 167 -2.09 32.84 -1.15
CA ASP A 167 -0.91 32.61 -1.97
C ASP A 167 0.33 32.14 -1.22
N ALA A 168 0.52 32.54 0.03
CA ALA A 168 1.63 32.03 0.85
C ALA A 168 1.34 30.60 1.36
N PHE A 169 0.10 30.37 1.75
CA PHE A 169 -0.35 29.13 2.40
C PHE A 169 -0.55 27.98 1.40
N LEU A 170 -1.08 28.29 0.22
CA LEU A 170 -1.32 27.33 -0.85
C LEU A 170 -0.03 26.96 -1.60
N ARG A 171 1.02 27.78 -1.58
CA ARG A 171 2.27 27.45 -2.29
C ARG A 171 3.13 26.45 -1.55
N ASP A 172 3.11 26.49 -0.22
CA ASP A 172 3.88 25.56 0.60
C ASP A 172 3.06 25.09 1.80
N PRO A 173 2.45 23.87 1.73
CA PRO A 173 1.69 23.30 2.84
C PRO A 173 2.54 23.03 4.08
N CYS A 174 3.85 23.29 4.04
CA CYS A 174 4.80 23.00 5.10
C CYS A 174 5.61 24.21 5.54
N SER A 175 5.23 25.40 5.05
CA SER A 175 5.67 26.66 5.61
C SER A 175 5.10 26.86 7.03
N ASN A 176 5.83 27.62 7.87
CA ASN A 176 5.55 27.76 9.30
C ASN A 176 4.06 28.02 9.60
N GLY A 177 3.44 27.09 10.34
CA GLY A 177 2.06 27.18 10.81
C GLY A 177 1.10 26.21 10.14
N THR A 178 1.30 25.82 8.87
CA THR A 178 0.33 25.01 8.11
C THR A 178 0.22 23.56 8.59
N LEU A 179 1.33 22.97 9.05
CA LEU A 179 1.35 21.60 9.54
C LEU A 179 0.54 21.43 10.84
N ASP A 180 0.59 22.43 11.74
CA ASP A 180 -0.25 22.49 12.94
C ASP A 180 -1.75 22.57 12.58
N LEU A 181 -2.09 23.14 11.42
CA LEU A 181 -3.48 23.28 10.98
C LEU A 181 -4.08 21.97 10.48
N LEU A 182 -3.24 21.10 9.93
CA LEU A 182 -3.60 19.78 9.41
C LEU A 182 -3.56 18.68 10.50
N GLY A 183 -3.52 19.05 11.78
CA GLY A 183 -3.45 18.09 12.89
C GLY A 183 -2.09 17.44 13.05
N GLY A 184 -1.04 18.02 12.46
CA GLY A 184 0.32 17.54 12.58
C GLY A 184 0.88 17.74 13.98
N THR A 185 1.31 16.65 14.62
CA THR A 185 2.03 16.72 15.90
C THR A 185 3.55 16.64 15.71
N GLU A 186 3.99 16.25 14.51
CA GLU A 186 5.39 16.03 14.16
C GLU A 186 5.74 16.73 12.83
N PRO A 187 7.00 17.16 12.65
CA PRO A 187 7.45 17.76 11.39
C PRO A 187 7.34 16.78 10.21
N PRO A 188 7.31 17.28 8.96
CA PRO A 188 7.15 16.45 7.78
C PRO A 188 8.22 15.39 7.65
N ILE A 189 7.92 14.26 7.00
CA ILE A 189 8.90 13.19 6.84
C ILE A 189 9.97 13.52 5.81
N SER A 190 11.19 13.83 6.29
CA SER A 190 12.36 13.95 5.43
C SER A 190 12.94 12.57 5.08
N GLY A 191 13.68 12.48 3.97
CA GLY A 191 14.41 11.26 3.60
C GLY A 191 15.44 10.84 4.65
N LYS A 192 16.00 11.78 5.42
CA LYS A 192 16.89 11.46 6.55
C LYS A 192 16.11 10.79 7.68
N ASP A 193 14.94 11.32 8.02
CA ASP A 193 14.08 10.75 9.06
C ASP A 193 13.54 9.39 8.63
N LEU A 194 13.13 9.24 7.37
CA LEU A 194 12.69 7.96 6.82
C LEU A 194 13.81 6.91 6.95
N ASN A 195 15.03 7.24 6.54
CA ASN A 195 16.17 6.33 6.68
C ASN A 195 16.49 6.03 8.14
N ALA A 196 16.45 7.03 9.01
CA ALA A 196 16.63 6.84 10.45
C ALA A 196 15.56 5.92 11.03
N LEU A 197 14.28 6.11 10.67
CA LEU A 197 13.16 5.27 11.08
C LEU A 197 13.26 3.85 10.53
N LEU A 198 13.64 3.68 9.26
CA LEU A 198 13.91 2.36 8.67
C LEU A 198 15.06 1.64 9.38
N GLN A 199 16.05 2.39 9.89
CA GLN A 199 17.20 1.86 10.61
C GLN A 199 16.96 1.65 12.12
N SER A 200 16.07 2.46 12.73
CA SER A 200 15.71 2.46 14.15
C SER A 200 14.49 1.62 14.47
N MET A 201 13.64 1.35 13.47
CA MET A 201 12.81 0.15 13.48
C MET A 201 13.73 -0.97 13.95
N PRO A 202 13.30 -1.82 14.89
CA PRO A 202 14.10 -2.96 15.25
C PRO A 202 14.44 -3.63 13.94
N LYS A 203 15.72 -3.49 13.53
CA LYS A 203 16.36 -4.46 12.69
C LYS A 203 16.24 -5.66 13.59
N VAL A 204 15.13 -6.40 13.45
CA VAL A 204 15.15 -7.81 13.77
C VAL A 204 16.37 -8.23 13.00
N ARG A 205 17.48 -8.41 13.73
CA ARG A 205 18.65 -9.01 13.15
C ARG A 205 18.13 -10.39 12.81
N LEU A 206 17.68 -10.55 11.57
CA LEU A 206 17.58 -11.85 10.92
C LEU A 206 18.97 -12.51 10.83
N GLY A 207 20.00 -11.91 11.43
CA GLY A 207 21.27 -12.52 11.79
C GLY A 207 21.22 -13.54 12.94
N SER A 208 20.06 -14.00 13.41
CA SER A 208 20.07 -15.29 14.10
C SER A 208 18.89 -16.23 13.87
N LEU A 209 17.94 -15.96 12.95
CA LEU A 209 17.04 -17.02 12.46
C LEU A 209 16.72 -16.82 10.95
N ARG A 210 17.76 -16.62 10.11
CA ARG A 210 17.80 -17.26 8.77
C ARG A 210 18.11 -18.76 8.90
N THR A 211 17.96 -19.30 10.09
CA THR A 211 18.03 -20.72 10.31
C THR A 211 16.71 -21.25 9.77
N ASN A 212 16.79 -21.86 8.59
CA ASN A 212 15.80 -22.83 8.16
C ASN A 212 16.34 -24.27 8.28
N PRO A 213 16.92 -24.68 9.45
CA PRO A 213 17.54 -25.99 9.60
C PRO A 213 16.51 -27.12 9.53
N LEU A 214 15.23 -26.80 9.76
CA LEU A 214 14.13 -27.73 9.58
C LEU A 214 13.60 -27.77 8.13
N GLY A 215 14.14 -26.94 7.21
CA GLY A 215 13.67 -26.90 5.83
C GLY A 215 12.20 -26.48 5.70
N LEU A 216 11.74 -25.61 6.59
CA LEU A 216 10.42 -24.99 6.60
C LEU A 216 10.10 -24.34 5.26
N ARG A 217 9.05 -24.84 4.63
CA ARG A 217 8.35 -24.31 3.47
C ARG A 217 6.90 -24.10 3.83
N VAL A 218 6.23 -23.24 3.09
CA VAL A 218 4.82 -22.98 3.26
C VAL A 218 4.12 -23.08 1.92
N GLU A 219 3.10 -23.93 1.86
CA GLU A 219 2.14 -23.97 0.76
C GLU A 219 0.90 -23.16 1.15
N VAL A 220 0.36 -22.43 0.19
CA VAL A 220 -0.79 -21.57 0.39
C VAL A 220 -1.86 -21.99 -0.61
N ASP A 221 -2.96 -22.55 -0.10
CA ASP A 221 -4.16 -22.79 -0.88
C ASP A 221 -5.17 -21.67 -0.60
N GLN A 222 -5.74 -21.09 -1.65
CA GLN A 222 -6.78 -20.07 -1.52
C GLN A 222 -8.10 -20.66 -1.98
N VAL A 223 -9.06 -20.74 -1.06
CA VAL A 223 -10.41 -21.19 -1.35
C VAL A 223 -11.32 -19.95 -1.28
N PRO A 224 -11.79 -19.43 -2.43
CA PRO A 224 -12.74 -18.33 -2.42
C PRO A 224 -14.05 -18.81 -1.78
N VAL A 225 -14.62 -18.01 -0.87
CA VAL A 225 -15.90 -18.33 -0.22
C VAL A 225 -16.94 -17.27 -0.53
N THR A 226 -16.54 -16.00 -0.57
CA THR A 226 -17.36 -14.87 -1.01
C THR A 226 -16.49 -13.84 -1.76
N PRO A 227 -17.07 -12.89 -2.51
CA PRO A 227 -16.30 -11.82 -3.16
C PRO A 227 -15.45 -10.99 -2.19
N GLU A 228 -15.85 -10.89 -0.93
CA GLU A 228 -15.15 -10.09 0.10
C GLU A 228 -14.23 -10.91 1.00
N ASN A 229 -14.31 -12.25 0.97
CA ASN A 229 -13.60 -13.11 1.91
C ASN A 229 -13.14 -14.42 1.26
N THR A 230 -11.84 -14.67 1.35
CA THR A 230 -11.15 -15.86 0.85
C THR A 230 -10.56 -16.60 2.04
N HIS A 231 -10.86 -17.90 2.15
CA HIS A 231 -10.21 -18.75 3.12
C HIS A 231 -8.82 -19.12 2.59
N VAL A 232 -7.80 -18.59 3.25
CA VAL A 232 -6.41 -18.88 2.93
C VAL A 232 -5.93 -19.98 3.86
N ARG A 233 -5.76 -21.18 3.31
CA ARG A 233 -5.19 -22.32 4.01
C ARG A 233 -3.69 -22.30 3.85
N ILE A 234 -3.00 -22.19 4.97
CA ILE A 234 -1.54 -22.19 5.03
C ILE A 234 -1.12 -23.56 5.55
N ARG A 235 -0.29 -24.29 4.79
CA ARG A 235 0.30 -25.56 5.19
C ARG A 235 1.79 -25.39 5.38
N MET A 236 2.29 -25.78 6.54
CA MET A 236 3.73 -25.85 6.77
C MET A 236 4.25 -27.19 6.25
N LEU A 237 5.44 -27.18 5.67
CA LEU A 237 6.18 -28.38 5.26
C LEU A 237 7.60 -28.27 5.77
N LEU A 238 8.19 -29.36 6.26
CA LEU A 238 9.59 -29.41 6.71
C LEU A 238 10.40 -30.37 5.84
N ASP A 239 11.44 -29.87 5.15
CA ASP A 239 12.40 -30.74 4.45
C ASP A 239 13.36 -31.38 5.47
N ARG A 240 12.98 -32.52 6.03
CA ARG A 240 13.82 -33.22 7.01
C ARG A 240 14.74 -34.25 6.33
N PRO A 241 16.02 -34.38 6.76
CA PRO A 241 16.86 -35.50 6.33
C PRO A 241 16.22 -36.83 6.75
N ALA A 242 16.31 -37.84 5.88
CA ALA A 242 15.70 -39.16 6.01
C ALA A 242 16.38 -40.05 7.09
N GLN A 243 16.54 -39.53 8.30
CA GLN A 243 16.98 -40.32 9.45
C GLN A 243 15.77 -40.96 10.15
N PRO A 244 15.85 -42.25 10.52
CA PRO A 244 14.79 -42.94 11.22
C PRO A 244 14.65 -42.35 12.64
N GLN A 245 13.69 -41.44 12.82
CA GLN A 245 13.35 -40.93 14.14
C GLN A 245 12.40 -41.91 14.82
N THR A 246 12.83 -42.46 15.96
CA THR A 246 12.08 -43.40 16.80
C THR A 246 11.07 -42.72 17.73
N THR A 247 11.03 -41.39 17.75
CA THR A 247 10.09 -40.59 18.56
C THR A 247 9.26 -39.65 17.68
N PRO A 248 7.94 -39.53 17.92
CA PRO A 248 7.10 -38.58 17.20
C PRO A 248 7.52 -37.15 17.56
N THR A 249 8.02 -36.42 16.56
CA THR A 249 8.38 -35.01 16.72
C THR A 249 7.14 -34.19 17.10
N ARG A 250 7.26 -33.38 18.14
CA ARG A 250 6.24 -32.39 18.52
C ARG A 250 6.71 -31.01 18.11
N LEU A 251 5.96 -30.36 17.24
CA LEU A 251 6.23 -29.03 16.74
C LEU A 251 5.27 -28.04 17.37
N ARG A 252 5.80 -26.93 17.88
CA ARG A 252 5.02 -25.75 18.25
C ARG A 252 5.16 -24.70 17.16
N TYR A 253 4.07 -24.09 16.75
CA TYR A 253 4.09 -23.09 15.70
C TYR A 253 3.34 -21.83 16.08
N LEU A 254 3.78 -20.72 15.48
CA LEU A 254 3.13 -19.42 15.53
C LEU A 254 3.12 -18.83 14.12
N MET A 255 1.94 -18.48 13.64
CA MET A 255 1.71 -17.79 12.39
C MET A 255 1.13 -16.40 12.66
N LYS A 256 1.67 -15.39 12.00
CA LYS A 256 1.14 -14.03 12.01
C LYS A 256 0.92 -13.56 10.59
N VAL A 257 -0.28 -13.07 10.33
CA VAL A 257 -0.62 -12.37 9.09
C VAL A 257 -0.65 -10.89 9.38
N TRP A 258 0.23 -10.15 8.73
CA TRP A 258 0.36 -8.71 8.85
C TRP A 258 -0.27 -8.04 7.63
N ALA A 259 -1.05 -6.99 7.88
CA ALA A 259 -1.34 -6.02 6.85
C ALA A 259 -0.02 -5.30 6.49
N LEU A 260 0.05 -4.81 5.26
CA LEU A 260 1.19 -4.00 4.83
C LEU A 260 1.34 -2.69 5.64
N THR A 261 0.26 -2.25 6.30
CA THR A 261 0.25 -1.15 7.26
C THR A 261 0.99 -1.46 8.58
N GLY A 262 1.50 -2.68 8.76
CA GLY A 262 2.14 -3.14 10.00
C GLY A 262 1.17 -3.57 11.09
N ARG A 263 -0.15 -3.50 10.85
CA ARG A 263 -1.18 -4.03 11.74
C ARG A 263 -1.22 -5.57 11.64
N VAL A 264 -1.24 -6.26 12.78
CA VAL A 264 -1.53 -7.70 12.81
C VAL A 264 -3.01 -7.92 12.48
N VAL A 265 -3.28 -8.70 11.44
CA VAL A 265 -4.63 -9.00 10.94
C VAL A 265 -5.14 -10.29 11.54
N GLN A 266 -4.30 -11.33 11.55
CA GLN A 266 -4.62 -12.63 12.11
C GLN A 266 -3.40 -13.24 12.79
N ILE A 267 -3.64 -14.06 13.81
CA ILE A 267 -2.63 -14.86 14.51
C ILE A 267 -3.20 -16.27 14.64
N SER A 268 -2.36 -17.27 14.40
CA SER A 268 -2.66 -18.66 14.73
C SER A 268 -1.48 -19.28 15.45
N GLU A 269 -1.76 -19.99 16.52
CA GLU A 269 -0.75 -20.77 17.26
C GLU A 269 -1.26 -22.19 17.46
N GLY A 270 -0.34 -23.13 17.59
CA GLY A 270 -0.72 -24.51 17.85
C GLY A 270 0.45 -25.44 18.00
N GLU A 271 0.13 -26.68 18.34
CA GLU A 271 1.07 -27.78 18.43
C GLU A 271 0.63 -28.91 17.51
N THR A 272 1.57 -29.54 16.81
CA THR A 272 1.30 -30.70 15.96
C THR A 272 2.31 -31.81 16.20
N ALA A 273 1.86 -33.06 16.05
CA ALA A 273 2.70 -34.24 16.15
C ALA A 273 2.58 -35.05 14.86
N GLY A 274 3.71 -35.38 14.21
CA GLY A 274 3.73 -36.22 13.02
C GLY A 274 4.48 -35.64 11.80
N PRO A 275 4.49 -36.36 10.67
CA PRO A 275 5.24 -35.99 9.46
C PRO A 275 4.61 -34.84 8.66
N LEU A 276 3.29 -34.62 8.81
CA LEU A 276 2.58 -33.50 8.21
C LEU A 276 2.61 -32.31 9.17
N SER A 277 3.23 -31.24 8.69
CA SER A 277 3.46 -30.01 9.44
C SER A 277 2.18 -29.15 9.39
N GLY A 278 1.84 -28.52 10.50
CA GLY A 278 0.49 -27.99 10.79
C GLY A 278 -0.11 -27.07 9.72
N SER A 279 -1.43 -26.94 9.77
CA SER A 279 -2.19 -26.06 8.88
C SER A 279 -3.05 -25.09 9.66
N ALA A 280 -3.17 -23.86 9.16
CA ALA A 280 -4.06 -22.83 9.68
C ALA A 280 -4.88 -22.22 8.54
N ASP A 281 -6.16 -21.98 8.81
CA ASP A 281 -7.09 -21.35 7.88
C ASP A 281 -7.35 -19.90 8.32
N PHE A 282 -7.09 -18.95 7.42
CA PHE A 282 -7.27 -17.52 7.68
C PHE A 282 -8.36 -16.94 6.77
N PRO A 283 -9.45 -16.36 7.32
CA PRO A 283 -10.37 -15.58 6.54
C PRO A 283 -9.73 -14.22 6.23
N LEU A 284 -9.30 -14.04 4.98
CA LEU A 284 -8.64 -12.81 4.53
C LEU A 284 -9.41 -12.19 3.37
N ARG A 285 -9.44 -10.86 3.37
CA ARG A 285 -9.97 -10.10 2.22
C ARG A 285 -8.98 -10.17 1.06
N PRO A 286 -9.44 -9.97 -0.19
CA PRO A 286 -8.54 -9.75 -1.31
C PRO A 286 -7.56 -8.62 -1.01
N GLY A 287 -6.26 -8.86 -1.24
CA GLY A 287 -5.22 -7.91 -0.86
C GLY A 287 -3.85 -8.54 -0.68
N ARG A 288 -2.88 -7.70 -0.31
CA ARG A 288 -1.51 -8.13 -0.02
C ARG A 288 -1.27 -8.11 1.48
N TYR A 289 -0.60 -9.15 1.95
CA TYR A 289 -0.26 -9.37 3.35
C TYR A 289 1.19 -9.86 3.44
N ARG A 290 1.74 -9.81 4.65
CA ARG A 290 2.98 -10.48 5.01
C ARG A 290 2.66 -11.62 5.96
N LEU A 291 3.06 -12.82 5.58
CA LEU A 291 2.97 -14.00 6.42
C LEU A 291 4.30 -14.21 7.13
N GLU A 292 4.23 -14.42 8.44
CA GLU A 292 5.37 -14.85 9.25
C GLU A 292 5.01 -16.14 9.96
N VAL A 293 5.87 -17.15 9.84
CA VAL A 293 5.72 -18.46 10.45
C VAL A 293 6.97 -18.75 11.26
N ALA A 294 6.80 -19.03 12.54
CA ALA A 294 7.84 -19.55 13.41
C ALA A 294 7.45 -20.98 13.83
N VAL A 295 8.39 -21.91 13.73
CA VAL A 295 8.23 -23.30 14.14
C VAL A 295 9.37 -23.67 15.07
N GLU A 296 9.04 -24.37 16.13
CA GLU A 296 9.98 -24.94 17.10
C GLU A 296 9.72 -26.43 17.22
N ASP A 297 10.77 -27.22 17.07
CA ASP A 297 10.74 -28.62 17.47
C ASP A 297 10.96 -28.70 18.97
N THR A 298 9.91 -29.03 19.72
CA THR A 298 9.94 -29.10 21.20
C THR A 298 10.82 -30.24 21.72
N SER A 299 11.17 -31.21 20.87
CA SER A 299 12.04 -32.32 21.26
C SER A 299 13.53 -32.00 21.12
N THR A 300 13.89 -31.18 20.14
CA THR A 300 15.29 -30.80 19.85
C THR A 300 15.62 -29.37 20.23
N GLY A 301 14.61 -28.53 20.50
CA GLY A 301 14.74 -27.09 20.71
C GLY A 301 15.09 -26.31 19.45
N VAL A 302 15.15 -26.96 18.28
CA VAL A 302 15.53 -26.32 17.02
C VAL A 302 14.39 -25.45 16.51
N GLN A 303 14.71 -24.20 16.20
CA GLN A 303 13.74 -23.21 15.73
C GLN A 303 14.00 -22.86 14.25
N SER A 304 12.93 -22.66 13.49
CA SER A 304 12.94 -22.17 12.11
C SER A 304 11.90 -21.09 11.91
N VAL A 305 12.27 -20.06 11.15
CA VAL A 305 11.39 -18.92 10.87
C VAL A 305 11.36 -18.67 9.37
N LEU A 306 10.15 -18.48 8.83
CA LEU A 306 9.90 -18.12 7.44
C LEU A 306 9.04 -16.85 7.40
N ALA A 307 9.43 -15.90 6.56
CA ALA A 307 8.60 -14.75 6.22
C ALA A 307 8.44 -14.67 4.71
N GLN A 308 7.21 -14.54 4.23
CA GLN A 308 6.92 -14.41 2.80
C GLN A 308 5.75 -13.46 2.54
N GLY A 309 5.71 -12.90 1.33
CA GLY A 309 4.55 -12.16 0.85
C GLY A 309 3.39 -13.10 0.57
N LEU A 310 2.18 -12.68 0.95
CA LEU A 310 0.93 -13.39 0.70
C LEU A 310 0.02 -12.48 -0.12
N HIS A 311 -0.31 -12.91 -1.34
CA HIS A 311 -1.24 -12.20 -2.21
C HIS A 311 -2.54 -12.96 -2.30
N VAL A 312 -3.61 -12.40 -1.73
CA VAL A 312 -4.96 -12.97 -1.76
C VAL A 312 -5.68 -12.41 -2.97
N LEU A 313 -6.03 -13.29 -3.90
CA LEU A 313 -6.64 -12.89 -5.17
C LEU A 313 -8.09 -12.42 -4.96
N PRO A 314 -8.54 -11.37 -5.67
CA PRO A 314 -9.96 -11.07 -5.78
C PRO A 314 -10.63 -12.15 -6.63
N PHE A 315 -11.82 -12.60 -6.20
CA PHE A 315 -12.64 -13.50 -6.98
C PHE A 315 -13.71 -12.71 -7.72
N ALA A 316 -13.89 -12.98 -9.02
CA ALA A 316 -15.01 -12.45 -9.79
C ALA A 316 -16.14 -13.48 -9.71
N ASP A 317 -17.37 -13.03 -9.41
CA ASP A 317 -18.54 -13.91 -9.53
C ASP A 317 -18.65 -14.38 -10.98
N ASP A 318 -18.50 -15.69 -11.20
CA ASP A 318 -19.00 -16.33 -12.42
C ASP A 318 -20.52 -16.15 -12.41
N LYS A 319 -21.00 -15.21 -13.23
CA LYS A 319 -22.44 -15.03 -13.51
C LYS A 319 -23.01 -16.18 -14.30
#